data_AF-A0A7D8UIQ7-F1
#
_entry.id   AF-A0A7D8UIQ7-F1
#
_cell.length_a   1.000
_cell.length_b   1.000
_cell.length_c   1.000
_cell.angle_alpha   90.00
_cell.angle_beta   90.00
_cell.angle_gamma   90.00
#
_symmetry.space_group_name_H-M   'P 1'
#
loop_
_entity.id
_entity.type
_entity.pdbx_description
1 polymer ?
#
loop_
_entity_poly.entity_id
_entity_poly.type
_entity_poly.pdbx_seq_one_letter_code
_entity_poly.pdbx_strand_id
1 'polypeptide(L)'
;MYFILLSIAQFFYFTSAIPSDCLNGIEEAISKFVFAGEVGPPSQTVCQTKEAISKFVFAEPPYQSLCQNNLSLFSMWAAAKVYCTEKEISAGEEWARGSCTGVGFDLRVSYAALLPNLTDEAIAALPVVDFADTLDITHVWNTSVLISEALYDTGKRTVVVLNDSVNKIHKKYGWGVYGFWGGILLIGIINRLVNFLLSMRNSKVSDQQRAIEAQSARRSHSTVFSKTYRWFQANLILPPAIGTHHQRHVFGFTIPTRIVTLIIIAYYIWSIIICSVSYDVFYPNFYYNDYSQGWHYVAGRTGTLSYANLPVMWIFAGRNNIFLWATGWDFSTFNTFHRHIGIVATVQAIVHAVACTVEELADLEYWDDWKEQYWYMGAVESLITMSLILVFSSPFLRQRSYELFLVLHIALALVTLIGLFFHTKIFNGEFEPYLYPIVAIWCFDRLLRLL
;
A
#
# COMPACT_ATOMS: atom_id res chain seq x y z
N MET A 1 3.87 -6.08 -24.83
CA MET A 1 4.87 -6.25 -23.75
C MET A 1 5.98 -5.21 -23.84
N TYR A 2 6.73 -5.10 -24.94
CA TYR A 2 7.81 -4.11 -25.12
C TYR A 2 7.36 -2.64 -24.96
N PHE A 3 6.20 -2.26 -25.50
CA PHE A 3 5.64 -0.90 -25.34
C PHE A 3 5.20 -0.56 -23.91
N ILE A 4 4.79 -1.56 -23.11
CA ILE A 4 4.38 -1.36 -21.72
C ILE A 4 5.62 -1.19 -20.84
N LEU A 5 6.65 -2.02 -21.08
CA LEU A 5 7.95 -1.91 -20.39
C LEU A 5 8.66 -0.59 -20.72
N LEU A 6 8.62 -0.11 -21.97
CA LEU A 6 9.12 1.22 -22.36
C LEU A 6 8.34 2.37 -21.71
N SER A 7 7.01 2.24 -21.60
CA SER A 7 6.18 3.25 -20.94
C SER A 7 6.42 3.31 -19.44
N ILE A 8 6.67 2.17 -18.80
CA ILE A 8 7.01 2.06 -17.37
C ILE A 8 8.44 2.58 -17.12
N ALA A 9 9.41 2.22 -17.96
CA ALA A 9 10.79 2.73 -17.85
C ALA A 9 10.89 4.25 -18.11
N GLN A 10 10.16 4.77 -19.11
CA GLN A 10 10.06 6.22 -19.33
C GLN A 10 9.31 6.94 -18.20
N PHE A 11 8.34 6.29 -17.56
CA PHE A 11 7.64 6.85 -16.41
C PHE A 11 8.56 6.97 -15.18
N PHE A 12 9.41 5.98 -14.91
CA PHE A 12 10.42 6.04 -13.84
C PHE A 12 11.53 7.07 -14.12
N TYR A 13 11.94 7.23 -15.38
CA TYR A 13 12.87 8.29 -15.80
C TYR A 13 12.28 9.70 -15.67
N PHE A 14 10.95 9.83 -15.77
CA PHE A 14 10.24 11.10 -15.56
C PHE A 14 10.09 11.44 -14.07
N THR A 15 9.95 10.44 -13.19
CA THR A 15 9.87 10.67 -11.74
C THR A 15 11.21 11.06 -11.11
N SER A 16 12.34 10.59 -11.67
CA SER A 16 13.67 11.09 -11.28
C SER A 16 13.96 12.53 -11.73
N ALA A 17 13.07 13.14 -12.52
CA ALA A 17 13.17 14.52 -12.99
C ALA A 17 12.27 15.51 -12.21
N ILE A 18 11.55 15.06 -11.18
CA ILE A 18 10.73 15.93 -10.33
C ILE A 18 11.63 16.51 -9.23
N PRO A 19 11.72 17.86 -9.08
CA PRO A 19 12.54 18.48 -8.04
C PRO A 19 12.13 18.01 -6.64
N SER A 20 13.12 17.70 -5.79
CA SER A 20 12.94 17.25 -4.39
C SER A 20 12.00 18.15 -3.57
N ASP A 21 11.99 19.44 -3.86
CA ASP A 21 11.19 20.44 -3.14
C ASP A 21 9.68 20.29 -3.40
N CYS A 22 9.30 19.73 -4.55
CA CYS A 22 7.90 19.49 -4.91
C CYS A 22 7.35 18.20 -4.26
N LEU A 23 8.23 17.21 -4.06
CA LEU A 23 7.91 15.94 -3.41
C LEU A 23 7.75 16.11 -1.89
N ASN A 24 8.62 16.89 -1.26
CA ASN A 24 8.55 17.19 0.18
C ASN A 24 7.21 17.84 0.60
N GLY A 25 6.66 18.75 -0.22
CA GLY A 25 5.37 19.38 0.06
C GLY A 25 4.16 18.43 -0.02
N ILE A 26 4.25 17.42 -0.88
CA ILE A 26 3.23 16.37 -1.00
C ILE A 26 3.35 15.37 0.15
N GLU A 27 4.57 15.01 0.56
CA GLU A 27 4.81 14.16 1.73
C GLU A 27 4.35 14.81 3.03
N GLU A 28 4.60 16.10 3.21
CA GLU A 28 4.11 16.86 4.37
C GLU A 28 2.57 16.95 4.37
N ALA A 29 1.95 17.13 3.21
CA ALA A 29 0.49 17.15 3.09
C ALA A 29 -0.12 15.77 3.37
N ILE A 30 0.41 14.69 2.79
CA ILE A 30 -0.11 13.33 3.01
C ILE A 30 0.18 12.84 4.43
N SER A 31 1.29 13.26 5.04
CA SER A 31 1.62 12.88 6.42
C SER A 31 0.66 13.44 7.46
N LYS A 32 0.03 14.59 7.18
CA LYS A 32 -0.96 15.24 8.06
C LYS A 32 -2.37 14.62 8.00
N PHE A 33 -2.66 13.72 7.06
CA PHE A 33 -4.01 13.17 6.83
C PHE A 33 -4.22 11.71 7.22
N VAL A 34 -3.22 10.99 7.77
CA VAL A 34 -3.37 9.56 8.07
C VAL A 34 -3.23 9.30 9.58
N PHE A 35 -4.33 8.85 10.18
CA PHE A 35 -4.42 8.47 11.59
C PHE A 35 -3.62 7.20 11.89
N ALA A 36 -2.94 7.23 13.04
CA ALA A 36 -2.00 6.25 13.52
C ALA A 36 -2.63 4.87 13.73
N GLY A 37 -1.96 3.86 13.18
CA GLY A 37 -2.08 2.46 13.56
C GLY A 37 -0.67 1.89 13.60
N GLU A 38 0.06 2.16 14.68
CA GLU A 38 1.36 1.52 14.93
C GLU A 38 1.13 0.12 15.50
N VAL A 39 1.69 -0.89 14.85
CA VAL A 39 1.80 -2.25 15.39
C VAL A 39 3.28 -2.60 15.41
N GLY A 40 3.83 -2.71 16.63
CA GLY A 40 5.20 -3.12 16.93
C GLY A 40 6.03 -2.02 17.62
N PRO A 41 6.92 -2.37 18.58
CA PRO A 41 7.83 -1.39 19.16
C PRO A 41 8.67 -0.77 18.03
N PRO A 42 8.89 0.56 18.04
CA PRO A 42 9.60 1.22 16.96
C PRO A 42 11.01 0.63 16.84
N SER A 43 11.40 0.23 15.62
CA SER A 43 12.73 -0.32 15.28
C SER A 43 13.90 0.54 15.77
N GLN A 44 13.64 1.82 16.06
CA GLN A 44 14.53 2.79 16.70
C GLN A 44 14.86 2.52 18.18
N THR A 45 14.16 1.60 18.83
CA THR A 45 14.31 1.29 20.28
C THR A 45 15.04 -0.01 20.56
N VAL A 46 15.49 -0.71 19.52
CA VAL A 46 16.16 -2.03 19.60
C VAL A 46 17.59 -1.85 19.15
N CYS A 47 18.55 -2.39 19.91
CA CYS A 47 19.96 -2.38 19.53
C CYS A 47 20.19 -3.25 18.27
N GLN A 48 20.54 -2.64 17.14
CA GLN A 48 20.62 -3.30 15.82
C GLN A 48 22.01 -3.90 15.51
N THR A 49 22.77 -4.31 16.53
CA THR A 49 24.13 -4.86 16.32
C THR A 49 24.10 -6.26 15.72
N LYS A 50 23.05 -7.03 15.98
CA LYS A 50 22.88 -8.37 15.41
C LYS A 50 22.89 -8.37 13.89
N GLU A 51 22.27 -7.39 13.24
CA GLU A 51 22.17 -7.34 11.79
C GLU A 51 23.56 -7.17 11.14
N ALA A 52 24.38 -6.24 11.65
CA ALA A 52 25.74 -6.06 11.17
C ALA A 52 26.61 -7.31 11.42
N ILE A 53 26.50 -7.90 12.62
CA ILE A 53 27.27 -9.10 12.98
C ILE A 53 26.85 -10.32 12.15
N SER A 54 25.60 -10.38 11.70
CA SER A 54 25.09 -11.49 10.87
C SER A 54 25.80 -11.66 9.54
N LYS A 55 26.49 -10.62 9.06
CA LYS A 55 27.20 -10.64 7.78
C LYS A 55 28.57 -11.33 7.86
N PHE A 56 29.03 -11.67 9.06
CA PHE A 56 30.34 -12.30 9.27
C PHE A 56 30.21 -13.79 9.65
N VAL A 57 31.13 -14.61 9.15
CA VAL A 57 31.24 -16.03 9.50
C VAL A 57 32.31 -16.21 10.57
N PHE A 58 31.97 -16.89 11.66
CA PHE A 58 32.87 -17.12 12.79
C PHE A 58 33.26 -18.60 12.89
N ALA A 59 34.50 -18.87 13.28
CA ALA A 59 35.11 -20.22 13.27
C ALA A 59 34.54 -21.22 14.30
N GLU A 60 33.75 -20.77 15.27
CA GLU A 60 33.14 -21.66 16.26
C GLU A 60 31.88 -22.37 15.73
N PRO A 61 31.73 -23.69 15.92
CA PRO A 61 30.46 -24.36 15.65
C PRO A 61 29.37 -23.91 16.64
N PRO A 62 28.13 -23.71 16.17
CA PRO A 62 27.69 -23.68 14.77
C PRO A 62 28.16 -22.43 14.02
N TYR A 63 28.84 -22.62 12.89
CA TYR A 63 29.49 -21.57 12.08
C TYR A 63 28.53 -20.46 11.60
N GLN A 64 27.23 -20.76 11.50
CA GLN A 64 26.21 -19.85 10.97
C GLN A 64 25.18 -19.38 12.01
N SER A 65 25.19 -19.90 13.25
CA SER A 65 24.17 -19.51 14.23
C SER A 65 24.70 -18.44 15.19
N LEU A 66 24.23 -17.21 14.95
CA LEU A 66 24.36 -16.06 15.86
C LEU A 66 23.81 -16.33 17.26
N CYS A 67 22.92 -17.31 17.41
CA CYS A 67 22.28 -17.66 18.67
C CYS A 67 23.17 -18.53 19.57
N GLN A 68 24.17 -19.21 19.01
CA GLN A 68 24.89 -20.29 19.68
C GLN A 68 26.42 -20.16 19.62
N ASN A 69 26.96 -19.42 18.65
CA ASN A 69 28.39 -19.20 18.51
C ASN A 69 28.88 -18.14 19.52
N ASN A 70 29.92 -18.44 20.31
CA ASN A 70 30.35 -17.51 21.36
C ASN A 70 31.08 -16.31 20.78
N LEU A 71 31.84 -16.47 19.70
CA LEU A 71 32.57 -15.38 19.06
C LEU A 71 31.61 -14.32 18.51
N SER A 72 30.52 -14.76 17.86
CA SER A 72 29.51 -13.86 17.32
C SER A 72 28.68 -13.19 18.42
N LEU A 73 28.29 -13.93 19.46
CA LEU A 73 27.59 -13.38 20.63
C LEU A 73 28.45 -12.35 21.36
N PHE A 74 29.74 -12.63 21.57
CA PHE A 74 30.66 -11.66 22.18
C PHE A 74 30.79 -10.41 21.32
N SER A 75 30.94 -10.56 20.00
CA SER A 75 31.02 -9.43 19.06
C SER A 75 29.74 -8.58 19.07
N MET A 76 28.57 -9.23 19.07
CA MET A 76 27.26 -8.57 19.14
C MET A 76 27.07 -7.77 20.42
N TRP A 77 27.45 -8.34 21.57
CA TRP A 77 27.31 -7.67 22.87
C TRP A 77 28.40 -6.63 23.13
N ALA A 78 29.61 -6.83 22.60
CA ALA A 78 30.66 -5.82 22.62
C ALA A 78 30.22 -4.57 21.84
N ALA A 79 29.71 -4.75 20.61
CA ALA A 79 29.14 -3.67 19.83
C ALA A 79 27.95 -3.00 20.54
N ALA A 80 27.09 -3.79 21.18
CA ALA A 80 25.93 -3.27 21.90
C ALA A 80 26.35 -2.39 23.09
N LYS A 81 27.40 -2.78 23.82
CA LYS A 81 27.95 -1.98 24.93
C LYS A 81 28.53 -0.65 24.45
N VAL A 82 29.10 -0.60 23.23
CA VAL A 82 29.69 0.62 22.67
C VAL A 82 28.63 1.58 22.11
N TYR A 83 27.63 1.06 21.38
CA TYR A 83 26.74 1.89 20.57
C TYR A 83 25.31 2.04 21.09
N CYS A 84 24.88 1.23 22.06
CA CYS A 84 23.50 1.17 22.51
C CYS A 84 23.34 1.57 23.98
N THR A 85 22.18 2.12 24.32
CA THR A 85 21.76 2.40 25.70
C THR A 85 21.26 1.12 26.39
N GLU A 86 21.26 1.08 27.73
CA GLU A 86 20.77 -0.08 28.50
C GLU A 86 19.34 -0.50 28.12
N LYS A 87 18.49 0.47 27.76
CA LYS A 87 17.12 0.21 27.29
C LYS A 87 17.11 -0.48 25.92
N GLU A 88 17.92 0.00 24.98
CA GLU A 88 18.04 -0.59 23.64
C GLU A 88 18.67 -1.99 23.70
N ILE A 89 19.61 -2.21 24.62
CA ILE A 89 20.22 -3.53 24.86
C ILE A 89 19.17 -4.51 25.37
N SER A 90 18.37 -4.10 26.36
CA SER A 90 17.31 -4.95 26.93
C SER A 90 16.26 -5.35 25.89
N ALA A 91 15.82 -4.38 25.07
CA ALA A 91 14.90 -4.62 23.96
C ALA A 91 15.55 -5.47 22.84
N GLY A 92 16.84 -5.23 22.56
CA GLY A 92 17.67 -6.02 21.65
C GLY A 92 17.77 -7.48 22.07
N GLU A 93 17.95 -7.75 23.36
CA GLU A 93 18.04 -9.10 23.89
C GLU A 93 16.71 -9.85 23.79
N GLU A 94 15.58 -9.20 24.11
CA GLU A 94 14.27 -9.80 23.95
C GLU A 94 13.98 -10.16 22.49
N TRP A 95 14.29 -9.24 21.57
CA TRP A 95 14.15 -9.47 20.14
C TRP A 95 15.09 -10.59 19.63
N ALA A 96 16.35 -10.59 20.06
CA ALA A 96 17.30 -11.64 19.72
C ALA A 96 16.83 -13.01 20.21
N ARG A 97 16.29 -13.09 21.43
CA ARG A 97 15.72 -14.31 22.01
C ARG A 97 14.55 -14.82 21.17
N GLY A 98 13.59 -13.94 20.85
CA GLY A 98 12.45 -14.29 19.97
C GLY A 98 12.90 -14.81 18.61
N SER A 99 13.83 -14.10 17.96
CA SER A 99 14.39 -14.50 16.67
C SER A 99 15.12 -15.86 16.74
N CYS A 100 15.89 -16.12 17.80
CA CYS A 100 16.52 -17.42 18.00
C CYS A 100 15.49 -18.54 18.19
N THR A 101 14.47 -18.33 19.02
CA THR A 101 13.43 -19.34 19.24
C THR A 101 12.66 -19.66 17.96
N GLY A 102 12.48 -18.67 17.07
CA GLY A 102 11.86 -18.86 15.75
C GLY A 102 12.63 -19.80 14.82
N VAL A 103 13.95 -19.89 14.97
CA VAL A 103 14.80 -20.84 14.22
C VAL A 103 15.12 -22.12 15.01
N GLY A 104 14.43 -22.35 16.13
CA GLY A 104 14.57 -23.56 16.96
C GLY A 104 15.79 -23.57 17.90
N PHE A 105 16.41 -22.41 18.15
CA PHE A 105 17.52 -22.27 19.08
C PHE A 105 17.16 -21.35 20.25
N ASP A 106 17.69 -21.64 21.43
CA ASP A 106 17.70 -20.63 22.50
C ASP A 106 18.88 -19.68 22.30
N LEU A 107 18.75 -18.45 22.79
CA LEU A 107 19.87 -17.53 22.88
C LEU A 107 20.85 -18.06 23.94
N ARG A 108 22.01 -18.57 23.52
CA ARG A 108 22.94 -19.32 24.38
C ARG A 108 23.45 -18.51 25.57
N VAL A 109 23.74 -17.23 25.36
CA VAL A 109 24.30 -16.34 26.40
C VAL A 109 23.62 -14.98 26.37
N SER A 110 23.09 -14.57 27.51
CA SER A 110 22.50 -13.24 27.72
C SER A 110 23.56 -12.16 27.86
N TYR A 111 23.17 -10.91 27.65
CA TYR A 111 24.06 -9.77 27.86
C TYR A 111 24.62 -9.75 29.29
N ALA A 112 23.75 -9.96 30.29
CA ALA A 112 24.15 -9.97 31.70
C ALA A 112 25.19 -11.04 32.04
N ALA A 113 25.15 -12.20 31.37
CA ALA A 113 26.11 -13.28 31.58
C ALA A 113 27.48 -12.98 30.95
N LEU A 114 27.53 -12.21 29.86
CA LEU A 114 28.76 -11.80 29.18
C LEU A 114 29.35 -10.49 29.72
N LEU A 115 28.56 -9.69 30.42
CA LEU A 115 28.96 -8.39 30.96
C LEU A 115 30.29 -8.41 31.75
N PRO A 116 30.58 -9.41 32.61
CA PRO A 116 31.86 -9.46 33.33
C PRO A 116 33.09 -9.60 32.43
N ASN A 117 32.91 -10.21 31.25
CA ASN A 117 33.98 -10.43 30.27
C ASN A 117 34.07 -9.31 29.23
N LEU A 118 33.05 -8.44 29.15
CA LEU A 118 33.00 -7.28 28.26
C LEU A 118 33.67 -6.05 28.91
N THR A 119 34.90 -6.19 29.41
CA THR A 119 35.70 -5.08 29.93
C THR A 119 36.13 -4.13 28.81
N ASP A 120 36.38 -2.86 29.11
CA ASP A 120 36.74 -1.87 28.10
C ASP A 120 38.08 -2.21 27.42
N GLU A 121 39.02 -2.81 28.17
CA GLU A 121 40.28 -3.34 27.64
C GLU A 121 40.06 -4.50 26.65
N ALA A 122 39.12 -5.40 26.97
CA ALA A 122 38.78 -6.52 26.10
C ALA A 122 38.15 -6.05 24.79
N ILE A 123 37.30 -5.02 24.85
CA ILE A 123 36.67 -4.42 23.66
C ILE A 123 37.71 -3.68 22.81
N ALA A 124 38.60 -2.92 23.43
CA ALA A 124 39.66 -2.20 22.73
C ALA A 124 40.69 -3.12 22.05
N ALA A 125 40.81 -4.36 22.51
CA ALA A 125 41.69 -5.37 21.91
C ALA A 125 41.08 -6.08 20.69
N LEU A 126 39.78 -5.89 20.41
CA LEU A 126 39.12 -6.54 19.28
C LEU A 126 39.54 -5.89 17.95
N PRO A 127 39.75 -6.68 16.88
CA PRO A 127 39.88 -6.14 15.54
C PRO A 127 38.60 -5.42 15.13
N VAL A 128 38.75 -4.20 14.60
CA VAL A 128 37.64 -3.40 14.09
C VAL A 128 37.36 -3.76 12.64
N VAL A 129 36.10 -4.05 12.32
CA VAL A 129 35.63 -4.43 10.98
C VAL A 129 34.69 -3.40 10.40
N ASP A 130 34.72 -3.24 9.08
CA ASP A 130 33.94 -2.25 8.34
C ASP A 130 33.08 -2.89 7.23
N PHE A 131 32.30 -2.08 6.50
CA PHE A 131 31.40 -2.57 5.45
C PHE A 131 32.14 -3.36 4.36
N ALA A 132 33.35 -2.96 3.99
CA ALA A 132 34.15 -3.66 3.00
C ALA A 132 34.43 -5.13 3.39
N ASP A 133 34.58 -5.41 4.69
CA ASP A 133 34.85 -6.75 5.20
C ASP A 133 33.61 -7.66 5.10
N THR A 134 32.41 -7.08 5.00
CA THR A 134 31.17 -7.85 4.78
C THR A 134 31.06 -8.39 3.35
N LEU A 135 31.84 -7.87 2.42
CA LEU A 135 31.84 -8.30 1.01
C LEU A 135 32.67 -9.58 0.79
N ASP A 136 33.62 -9.89 1.70
CA ASP A 136 34.38 -11.13 1.67
C ASP A 136 33.67 -12.24 2.46
N ILE A 137 32.67 -12.83 1.81
CA ILE A 137 31.87 -13.94 2.36
C ILE A 137 32.69 -15.22 2.61
N THR A 138 33.94 -15.30 2.13
CA THR A 138 34.80 -16.48 2.30
C THR A 138 35.67 -16.40 3.54
N HIS A 139 35.82 -15.20 4.12
CA HIS A 139 36.61 -15.00 5.31
C HIS A 139 35.93 -15.58 6.55
N VAL A 140 36.69 -16.35 7.34
CA VAL A 140 36.23 -16.93 8.60
C VAL A 140 37.01 -16.33 9.75
N TRP A 141 36.30 -15.64 10.63
CA TRP A 141 36.86 -14.97 11.80
C TRP A 141 37.14 -15.97 12.93
N ASN A 142 38.41 -16.13 13.29
CA ASN A 142 38.85 -16.99 14.40
C ASN A 142 38.76 -16.30 15.78
N THR A 143 38.44 -15.02 15.80
CA THR A 143 38.38 -14.16 16.99
C THR A 143 37.12 -13.30 16.92
N SER A 144 36.63 -12.84 18.07
CA SER A 144 35.55 -11.84 18.10
C SER A 144 36.02 -10.53 17.46
N VAL A 145 35.07 -9.78 16.92
CA VAL A 145 35.31 -8.52 16.20
C VAL A 145 34.49 -7.40 16.81
N LEU A 146 34.93 -6.16 16.61
CA LEU A 146 34.14 -4.97 16.91
C LEU A 146 33.74 -4.31 15.60
N ILE A 147 32.45 -4.02 15.41
CA ILE A 147 32.00 -3.30 14.21
C ILE A 147 32.39 -1.82 14.30
N SER A 148 32.70 -1.20 13.17
CA SER A 148 32.91 0.25 13.07
C SER A 148 31.61 1.02 13.34
N GLU A 149 31.72 2.30 13.71
CA GLU A 149 30.56 3.18 13.90
C GLU A 149 29.75 3.32 12.60
N ALA A 150 30.45 3.47 11.47
CA ALA A 150 29.82 3.53 10.15
C ALA A 150 29.04 2.25 9.82
N LEU A 151 29.60 1.07 10.13
CA LEU A 151 28.94 -0.21 9.90
C LEU A 151 27.71 -0.40 10.80
N TYR A 152 27.80 0.04 12.05
CA TYR A 152 26.67 0.06 12.97
C TYR A 152 25.53 0.95 12.45
N ASP A 153 25.85 2.18 12.03
CA ASP A 153 24.87 3.13 11.49
C ASP A 153 24.21 2.61 10.20
N THR A 154 24.98 1.96 9.33
CA THR A 154 24.47 1.26 8.15
C THR A 154 23.47 0.18 8.54
N GLY A 155 23.82 -0.69 9.48
CA GLY A 155 22.90 -1.75 9.94
C GLY A 155 21.63 -1.21 10.56
N LYS A 156 21.77 -0.22 11.43
CA LYS A 156 20.63 0.47 12.04
C LYS A 156 19.74 1.09 10.97
N ARG A 157 20.31 1.81 10.00
CA ARG A 157 19.53 2.45 8.93
C ARG A 157 18.85 1.42 8.03
N THR A 158 19.52 0.32 7.67
CA THR A 158 18.92 -0.75 6.84
C THR A 158 17.67 -1.34 7.48
N VAL A 159 17.73 -1.69 8.77
CA VAL A 159 16.56 -2.23 9.48
C VAL A 159 15.47 -1.18 9.63
N VAL A 160 15.82 0.06 10.01
CA VAL A 160 14.85 1.13 10.23
C VAL A 160 14.13 1.49 8.94
N VAL A 161 14.85 1.69 7.83
CA VAL A 161 14.26 2.08 6.54
C VAL A 161 13.39 0.97 5.97
N LEU A 162 13.83 -0.29 6.04
CA LEU A 162 12.99 -1.43 5.61
C LEU A 162 11.70 -1.49 6.43
N ASN A 163 11.81 -1.44 7.75
CA ASN A 163 10.65 -1.49 8.63
C ASN A 163 9.72 -0.30 8.42
N ASP A 164 10.25 0.91 8.30
CA ASP A 164 9.44 2.10 8.06
C ASP A 164 8.73 2.01 6.70
N SER A 165 9.43 1.59 5.65
CA SER A 165 8.84 1.39 4.33
C SER A 165 7.69 0.39 4.36
N VAL A 166 7.95 -0.82 4.85
CA VAL A 166 6.99 -1.94 4.84
C VAL A 166 5.85 -1.73 5.86
N ASN A 167 6.18 -1.43 7.11
CA ASN A 167 5.19 -1.39 8.19
C ASN A 167 4.49 -0.05 8.36
N LYS A 168 5.12 1.06 7.97
CA LYS A 168 4.51 2.39 8.13
C LYS A 168 4.04 2.92 6.79
N ILE A 169 4.95 3.14 5.85
CA ILE A 169 4.63 3.92 4.66
C ILE A 169 3.70 3.14 3.74
N HIS A 170 3.94 1.85 3.46
CA HIS A 170 3.06 1.01 2.62
C HIS A 170 1.62 0.99 3.12
N LYS A 171 1.44 0.65 4.40
CA LYS A 171 0.14 0.64 5.07
C LYS A 171 -0.52 2.02 5.08
N LYS A 172 0.25 3.08 5.38
CA LYS A 172 -0.24 4.47 5.38
C LYS A 172 -0.84 4.89 4.05
N TYR A 173 -0.17 4.60 2.92
CA TYR A 173 -0.75 4.91 1.61
C TYR A 173 -1.91 3.99 1.23
N GLY A 174 -1.92 2.73 1.70
CA GLY A 174 -3.09 1.87 1.62
C GLY A 174 -4.31 2.50 2.29
N TRP A 175 -4.17 3.00 3.52
CA TRP A 175 -5.23 3.76 4.21
C TRP A 175 -5.64 5.03 3.47
N GLY A 176 -4.69 5.66 2.77
CA GLY A 176 -4.97 6.78 1.87
C GLY A 176 -6.05 6.47 0.84
N VAL A 177 -6.13 5.23 0.33
CA VAL A 177 -7.14 4.82 -0.67
C VAL A 177 -8.53 4.89 -0.08
N TYR A 178 -8.68 4.38 1.15
CA TYR A 178 -9.92 4.47 1.90
C TYR A 178 -10.26 5.91 2.28
N GLY A 179 -9.26 6.72 2.62
CA GLY A 179 -9.41 8.15 2.88
C GLY A 179 -9.95 8.90 1.66
N PHE A 180 -9.38 8.66 0.47
CA PHE A 180 -9.81 9.28 -0.78
C PHE A 180 -11.28 8.94 -1.08
N TRP A 181 -11.61 7.66 -1.17
CA TRP A 181 -12.97 7.23 -1.53
C TRP A 181 -13.99 7.49 -0.42
N GLY A 182 -13.60 7.32 0.84
CA GLY A 182 -14.40 7.66 2.01
C GLY A 182 -14.72 9.15 2.06
N GLY A 183 -13.76 10.02 1.74
CA GLY A 183 -13.97 11.46 1.62
C GLY A 183 -14.96 11.82 0.51
N ILE A 184 -14.83 11.21 -0.68
CA ILE A 184 -15.76 11.39 -1.80
C ILE A 184 -17.18 10.94 -1.42
N LEU A 185 -17.32 9.78 -0.77
CA LEU A 185 -18.61 9.29 -0.27
C LEU A 185 -19.20 10.24 0.78
N LEU A 186 -18.38 10.70 1.74
CA LEU A 186 -18.81 11.63 2.78
C LEU A 186 -19.32 12.95 2.19
N ILE A 187 -18.63 13.53 1.21
CA ILE A 187 -19.08 14.72 0.48
C ILE A 187 -20.44 14.46 -0.18
N GLY A 188 -20.62 13.30 -0.81
CA GLY A 188 -21.91 12.89 -1.39
C GLY A 188 -23.03 12.82 -0.36
N ILE A 189 -22.77 12.19 0.79
CA ILE A 189 -23.72 12.04 1.90
C ILE A 189 -24.11 13.41 2.48
N ILE A 190 -23.13 14.27 2.76
CA ILE A 190 -23.37 15.62 3.27
C ILE A 190 -24.20 16.42 2.27
N ASN A 191 -23.87 16.36 0.98
CA ASN A 191 -24.63 17.06 -0.05
C ASN A 191 -26.09 16.59 -0.11
N ARG A 192 -26.35 15.28 0.00
CA ARG A 192 -27.71 14.75 0.07
C ARG A 192 -28.44 15.23 1.32
N LEU A 193 -27.79 15.18 2.49
CA LEU A 193 -28.37 15.63 3.75
C LEU A 193 -28.73 17.12 3.71
N VAL A 194 -27.83 17.97 3.20
CA VAL A 194 -28.08 19.41 3.05
C VAL A 194 -29.26 19.66 2.11
N ASN A 195 -29.32 18.99 0.96
CA ASN A 195 -30.44 19.14 0.02
C ASN A 195 -31.77 18.67 0.63
N PHE A 196 -31.76 17.59 1.41
CA PHE A 196 -32.94 17.11 2.14
C PHE A 196 -33.42 18.13 3.19
N LEU A 197 -32.51 18.66 4.02
CA LEU A 197 -32.84 19.69 5.01
C LEU A 197 -33.36 20.99 4.36
N LEU A 198 -32.75 21.42 3.25
CA LEU A 198 -33.21 22.58 2.49
C LEU A 198 -34.57 22.35 1.84
N SER A 199 -34.83 21.14 1.32
CA SER A 199 -36.13 20.76 0.76
C SER A 199 -37.22 20.75 1.83
N MET A 200 -36.94 20.20 3.02
CA MET A 200 -37.86 20.25 4.17
C MET A 200 -38.12 21.68 4.67
N ARG A 201 -37.11 22.55 4.61
CA ARG A 201 -37.29 23.95 4.97
C ARG A 201 -38.12 24.69 3.93
N ASN A 202 -37.89 24.41 2.64
CA ASN A 202 -38.66 25.01 1.55
C ASN A 202 -40.08 24.46 1.46
N SER A 203 -40.37 23.22 1.87
CA SER A 203 -41.75 22.74 1.97
C SER A 203 -42.49 23.42 3.12
N LYS A 204 -41.87 23.56 4.29
CA LYS A 204 -42.44 24.35 5.41
C LYS A 204 -42.63 25.83 5.07
N VAL A 205 -41.64 26.44 4.39
CA VAL A 205 -41.77 27.81 3.90
C VAL A 205 -42.79 27.88 2.78
N SER A 206 -42.89 26.92 1.86
CA SER A 206 -43.90 26.90 0.80
C SER A 206 -45.33 26.76 1.34
N ASP A 207 -45.54 26.07 2.46
CA ASP A 207 -46.87 25.97 3.09
C ASP A 207 -47.25 27.29 3.77
N GLN A 208 -46.28 27.94 4.42
CA GLN A 208 -46.45 29.27 5.03
C GLN A 208 -46.53 30.40 3.98
N GLN A 209 -45.80 30.24 2.88
CA GLN A 209 -45.72 31.15 1.75
C GLN A 209 -46.90 30.97 0.81
N ARG A 210 -47.52 29.79 0.65
CA ARG A 210 -48.83 29.65 -0.02
C ARG A 210 -49.94 30.39 0.73
N ALA A 211 -49.84 30.51 2.05
CA ALA A 211 -50.73 31.34 2.84
C ALA A 211 -50.48 32.85 2.68
N ILE A 212 -49.25 33.27 2.33
CA ILE A 212 -48.84 34.68 2.17
C ILE A 212 -48.86 35.14 0.69
N GLU A 213 -48.61 34.26 -0.27
CA GLU A 213 -48.64 34.50 -1.73
C GLU A 213 -50.07 34.67 -2.27
N ALA A 214 -51.08 34.24 -1.50
CA ALA A 214 -52.46 34.69 -1.70
C ALA A 214 -52.62 36.22 -1.52
N GLN A 215 -51.60 36.94 -1.01
CA GLN A 215 -51.66 38.35 -0.70
C GLN A 215 -50.56 39.24 -1.31
N SER A 216 -49.40 38.71 -1.76
CA SER A 216 -48.37 39.59 -2.34
C SER A 216 -47.52 38.93 -3.43
N ALA A 217 -47.91 39.14 -4.68
CA ALA A 217 -47.00 39.02 -5.81
C ALA A 217 -45.89 40.10 -5.71
N ARG A 218 -44.65 39.70 -6.02
CA ARG A 218 -43.38 40.48 -6.03
C ARG A 218 -42.63 40.59 -4.70
N ARG A 219 -41.65 39.70 -4.51
CA ARG A 219 -40.22 40.08 -4.37
C ARG A 219 -39.35 38.83 -4.29
N SER A 220 -38.66 38.51 -5.40
CA SER A 220 -37.63 37.48 -5.45
C SER A 220 -36.32 38.06 -4.94
N HIS A 221 -35.87 37.63 -3.76
CA HIS A 221 -34.53 37.88 -3.25
C HIS A 221 -33.73 36.56 -3.31
N SER A 222 -33.04 36.31 -4.42
CA SER A 222 -32.10 35.20 -4.50
C SER A 222 -30.76 35.61 -3.89
N THR A 223 -30.36 34.98 -2.79
CA THR A 223 -29.06 35.18 -2.12
C THR A 223 -27.90 34.80 -3.02
N VAL A 224 -26.75 35.46 -2.87
CA VAL A 224 -25.51 35.25 -3.65
C VAL A 224 -25.07 33.77 -3.63
N PHE A 225 -25.26 33.08 -2.50
CA PHE A 225 -24.98 31.65 -2.33
C PHE A 225 -25.79 30.75 -3.29
N SER A 226 -27.02 31.16 -3.62
CA SER A 226 -27.85 30.44 -4.61
C SER A 226 -27.33 30.61 -6.04
N LYS A 227 -26.62 31.70 -6.36
CA LYS A 227 -26.06 31.93 -7.71
C LYS A 227 -24.80 31.11 -7.91
N THR A 228 -23.90 31.06 -6.93
CA THR A 228 -22.70 30.21 -6.98
C THR A 228 -23.07 28.72 -6.97
N TYR A 229 -24.03 28.29 -6.15
CA TYR A 229 -24.53 26.91 -6.17
C TYR A 229 -25.20 26.55 -7.50
N ARG A 230 -26.05 27.42 -8.05
CA ARG A 230 -26.65 27.22 -9.38
C ARG A 230 -25.61 27.23 -10.49
N TRP A 231 -24.57 28.04 -10.39
CA TRP A 231 -23.46 28.04 -11.33
C TRP A 231 -22.65 26.75 -11.25
N PHE A 232 -22.35 26.25 -10.05
CA PHE A 232 -21.71 24.94 -9.84
C PHE A 232 -22.56 23.79 -10.36
N GLN A 233 -23.87 23.80 -10.08
CA GLN A 233 -24.82 22.86 -10.64
C GLN A 233 -24.81 22.89 -12.18
N ALA A 234 -24.93 24.07 -12.76
CA ALA A 234 -25.05 24.25 -14.21
C ALA A 234 -23.75 24.02 -15.00
N ASN A 235 -22.57 24.23 -14.40
CA ASN A 235 -21.28 24.16 -15.11
C ASN A 235 -20.40 22.96 -14.73
N LEU A 236 -20.58 22.40 -13.53
CA LEU A 236 -19.77 21.30 -13.01
C LEU A 236 -20.60 20.03 -12.79
N ILE A 237 -21.74 20.09 -12.08
CA ILE A 237 -22.49 18.89 -11.69
C ILE A 237 -23.25 18.28 -12.86
N LEU A 238 -24.00 19.12 -13.58
CA LEU A 238 -24.99 18.67 -14.55
C LEU A 238 -24.49 18.50 -15.98
N PRO A 239 -23.44 19.14 -16.52
CA PRO A 239 -23.07 18.91 -17.91
C PRO A 239 -22.23 17.64 -18.13
N PRO A 240 -22.28 17.05 -19.34
CA PRO A 240 -21.49 15.86 -19.68
C PRO A 240 -20.01 16.22 -19.87
N ALA A 241 -19.10 15.27 -19.61
CA ALA A 241 -17.65 15.51 -19.61
C ALA A 241 -17.11 16.00 -20.97
N ILE A 242 -17.67 15.53 -22.08
CA ILE A 242 -17.32 15.98 -23.44
C ILE A 242 -18.62 16.17 -24.24
N GLY A 243 -18.76 17.34 -24.87
CA GLY A 243 -19.87 17.64 -25.80
C GLY A 243 -21.18 18.09 -25.13
N THR A 244 -22.28 17.98 -25.88
CA THR A 244 -23.63 18.47 -25.53
C THR A 244 -24.60 17.37 -25.09
N HIS A 245 -24.19 16.09 -25.15
CA HIS A 245 -25.11 14.95 -24.95
C HIS A 245 -24.68 14.05 -23.80
N HIS A 246 -25.53 13.94 -22.78
CA HIS A 246 -25.47 12.84 -21.81
C HIS A 246 -25.75 11.54 -22.56
N GLN A 247 -24.90 10.53 -22.40
CA GLN A 247 -25.10 9.15 -22.90
C GLN A 247 -24.62 8.79 -24.32
N ARG A 248 -23.81 9.59 -25.01
CA ARG A 248 -23.14 9.07 -26.23
C ARG A 248 -22.03 8.08 -25.84
N HIS A 249 -22.10 6.86 -26.36
CA HIS A 249 -20.99 5.91 -26.28
C HIS A 249 -19.85 6.39 -27.19
N VAL A 250 -18.70 6.73 -26.61
CA VAL A 250 -17.46 6.99 -27.37
C VAL A 250 -16.53 5.80 -27.13
N PHE A 251 -16.20 5.06 -28.19
CA PHE A 251 -15.51 3.77 -28.13
C PHE A 251 -16.17 2.75 -27.17
N GLY A 252 -17.51 2.81 -27.03
CA GLY A 252 -18.28 1.93 -26.17
C GLY A 252 -18.38 2.35 -24.70
N PHE A 253 -17.64 3.38 -24.26
CA PHE A 253 -17.74 3.92 -22.90
C PHE A 253 -18.83 5.00 -22.80
N THR A 254 -19.67 4.91 -21.76
CA THR A 254 -20.63 5.96 -21.40
C THR A 254 -19.87 7.15 -20.83
N ILE A 255 -19.99 8.33 -21.42
CA ILE A 255 -19.37 9.56 -20.92
C ILE A 255 -20.01 9.91 -19.56
N PRO A 256 -19.25 9.90 -18.45
CA PRO A 256 -19.77 10.29 -17.15
C PRO A 256 -20.11 11.79 -17.09
N THR A 257 -20.79 12.21 -16.03
CA THR A 257 -20.91 13.64 -15.72
C THR A 257 -19.52 14.24 -15.48
N ARG A 258 -19.35 15.55 -15.72
CA ARG A 258 -18.06 16.23 -15.55
C ARG A 258 -17.43 15.98 -14.18
N ILE A 259 -18.22 15.98 -13.11
CA ILE A 259 -17.70 15.70 -11.76
C ILE A 259 -17.19 14.28 -11.62
N VAL A 260 -17.91 13.28 -12.12
CA VAL A 260 -17.46 11.89 -12.04
C VAL A 260 -16.14 11.73 -12.79
N THR A 261 -16.01 12.35 -13.98
CA THR A 261 -14.74 12.36 -14.73
C THR A 261 -13.62 13.07 -13.98
N LEU A 262 -13.89 14.22 -13.35
CA LEU A 262 -12.89 14.94 -12.54
C LEU A 262 -12.43 14.12 -11.32
N ILE A 263 -13.36 13.45 -10.63
CA ILE A 263 -13.04 12.54 -9.52
C ILE A 263 -12.15 11.40 -10.00
N ILE A 264 -12.47 10.80 -11.15
CA ILE A 264 -11.68 9.72 -11.73
C ILE A 264 -10.28 10.21 -12.10
N ILE A 265 -10.15 11.35 -12.79
CA ILE A 265 -8.84 11.92 -13.13
C ILE A 265 -8.03 12.23 -11.87
N ALA A 266 -8.65 12.86 -10.86
CA ALA A 266 -8.02 13.11 -9.58
C ALA A 266 -7.56 11.80 -8.92
N TYR A 267 -8.36 10.74 -9.00
CA TYR A 267 -8.02 9.43 -8.48
C TYR A 267 -6.82 8.80 -9.21
N TYR A 268 -6.75 8.88 -10.54
CA TYR A 268 -5.57 8.41 -11.29
C TYR A 268 -4.30 9.18 -10.92
N ILE A 269 -4.38 10.52 -10.88
CA ILE A 269 -3.24 11.37 -10.50
C ILE A 269 -2.80 11.04 -9.07
N TRP A 270 -3.74 10.98 -8.13
CA TRP A 270 -3.46 10.65 -6.75
C TRP A 270 -2.86 9.25 -6.61
N SER A 271 -3.41 8.25 -7.29
CA SER A 271 -2.89 6.88 -7.30
C SER A 271 -1.47 6.80 -7.88
N ILE A 272 -1.16 7.59 -8.90
CA ILE A 272 0.19 7.69 -9.45
C ILE A 272 1.15 8.28 -8.42
N ILE A 273 0.77 9.40 -7.79
CA ILE A 273 1.60 10.07 -6.79
C ILE A 273 1.95 9.12 -5.65
N ILE A 274 0.97 8.47 -5.03
CA ILE A 274 1.23 7.58 -3.89
C ILE A 274 2.03 6.32 -4.25
N CYS A 275 2.06 5.94 -5.53
CA CYS A 275 2.92 4.86 -6.02
C CYS A 275 4.38 5.31 -6.23
N SER A 276 4.65 6.62 -6.28
CA SER A 276 5.92 7.16 -6.75
C SER A 276 6.70 7.98 -5.71
N VAL A 277 6.12 8.26 -4.54
CA VAL A 277 6.74 9.10 -3.50
C VAL A 277 7.16 8.30 -2.26
N SER A 278 8.06 8.89 -1.45
CA SER A 278 8.53 8.35 -0.17
C SER A 278 9.29 7.03 -0.26
N TYR A 279 10.28 7.00 -1.16
CA TYR A 279 11.29 5.96 -1.22
C TYR A 279 12.61 6.50 -0.68
N ASP A 280 13.16 5.85 0.35
CA ASP A 280 14.49 6.14 0.90
C ASP A 280 15.46 5.07 0.41
N VAL A 281 16.11 5.34 -0.72
CA VAL A 281 17.14 4.47 -1.31
C VAL A 281 18.51 5.01 -0.89
N PHE A 282 19.36 4.13 -0.36
CA PHE A 282 20.66 4.54 0.17
C PHE A 282 21.71 3.43 0.08
N TYR A 283 22.97 3.87 0.01
CA TYR A 283 24.15 3.02 0.01
C TYR A 283 25.09 3.45 1.15
N PRO A 284 25.78 2.52 1.84
CA PRO A 284 25.65 1.07 1.73
C PRO A 284 24.40 0.52 2.44
N ASN A 285 23.88 -0.63 1.98
CA ASN A 285 22.73 -1.33 2.56
C ASN A 285 22.99 -2.85 2.62
N PHE A 286 22.53 -3.49 3.69
CA PHE A 286 22.80 -4.90 3.98
C PHE A 286 21.91 -5.94 3.29
N TYR A 287 20.75 -5.52 2.79
CA TYR A 287 19.79 -6.42 2.16
C TYR A 287 19.77 -6.25 0.64
N TYR A 288 19.92 -5.00 0.18
CA TYR A 288 19.73 -4.67 -1.22
C TYR A 288 20.85 -3.79 -1.73
N ASN A 289 21.20 -3.96 -3.01
CA ASN A 289 21.95 -2.94 -3.74
C ASN A 289 21.03 -1.80 -4.19
N ASP A 290 21.59 -0.67 -4.63
CA ASP A 290 20.84 0.54 -4.99
C ASP A 290 19.70 0.29 -6.00
N TYR A 291 19.92 -0.63 -6.95
CA TYR A 291 18.93 -0.96 -7.97
C TYR A 291 17.82 -1.85 -7.41
N SER A 292 18.19 -2.95 -6.74
CA SER A 292 17.26 -3.92 -6.15
C SER A 292 16.38 -3.25 -5.09
N GLN A 293 16.95 -2.35 -4.28
CA GLN A 293 16.22 -1.63 -3.24
C GLN A 293 15.03 -0.83 -3.79
N GLY A 294 15.23 -0.15 -4.94
CA GLY A 294 14.17 0.60 -5.60
C GLY A 294 13.03 -0.30 -6.08
N TRP A 295 13.35 -1.44 -6.69
CA TRP A 295 12.34 -2.40 -7.15
C TRP A 295 11.60 -3.05 -6.00
N HIS A 296 12.29 -3.42 -4.93
CA HIS A 296 11.69 -3.98 -3.73
C HIS A 296 10.62 -3.05 -3.13
N TYR A 297 10.95 -1.77 -2.98
CA TYR A 297 9.98 -0.80 -2.44
C TYR A 297 8.82 -0.53 -3.39
N VAL A 298 9.06 -0.46 -4.69
CA VAL A 298 7.99 -0.32 -5.70
C VAL A 298 7.07 -1.55 -5.71
N ALA A 299 7.64 -2.75 -5.60
CA ALA A 299 6.90 -4.00 -5.52
C ALA A 299 5.99 -4.00 -4.29
N GLY A 300 6.53 -3.74 -3.10
CA GLY A 300 5.76 -3.70 -1.85
C GLY A 300 4.67 -2.62 -1.87
N ARG A 301 4.98 -1.43 -2.42
CA ARG A 301 4.01 -0.33 -2.55
C ARG A 301 2.84 -0.71 -3.43
N THR A 302 3.11 -1.14 -4.65
CA THR A 302 2.08 -1.39 -5.66
C THR A 302 1.23 -2.62 -5.31
N GLY A 303 1.82 -3.65 -4.70
CA GLY A 303 1.08 -4.78 -4.14
C GLY A 303 0.10 -4.34 -3.05
N THR A 304 0.57 -3.59 -2.06
CA THR A 304 -0.28 -3.10 -0.95
C THR A 304 -1.42 -2.21 -1.45
N LEU A 305 -1.14 -1.29 -2.39
CA LEU A 305 -2.16 -0.40 -2.96
C LEU A 305 -3.18 -1.14 -3.83
N SER A 306 -2.74 -2.17 -4.57
CA SER A 306 -3.66 -3.03 -5.30
C SER A 306 -4.63 -3.71 -4.35
N TYR A 307 -4.15 -4.30 -3.25
CA TYR A 307 -4.98 -4.89 -2.20
C TYR A 307 -5.94 -3.88 -1.56
N ALA A 308 -5.45 -2.68 -1.24
CA ALA A 308 -6.26 -1.61 -0.65
C ALA A 308 -7.45 -1.20 -1.55
N ASN A 309 -7.28 -1.29 -2.86
CA ASN A 309 -8.32 -0.99 -3.84
C ASN A 309 -9.44 -2.03 -3.92
N LEU A 310 -9.17 -3.29 -3.57
CA LEU A 310 -10.12 -4.38 -3.76
C LEU A 310 -11.42 -4.20 -2.95
N PRO A 311 -11.40 -3.91 -1.62
CA PRO A 311 -12.63 -3.67 -0.86
C PRO A 311 -13.48 -2.56 -1.47
N VAL A 312 -12.85 -1.43 -1.79
CA VAL A 312 -13.53 -0.26 -2.34
C VAL A 312 -14.17 -0.59 -3.67
N MET A 313 -13.45 -1.29 -4.53
CA MET A 313 -13.96 -1.74 -5.82
C MET A 313 -15.20 -2.62 -5.68
N TRP A 314 -15.21 -3.57 -4.72
CA TRP A 314 -16.36 -4.45 -4.49
C TRP A 314 -17.56 -3.73 -3.87
N ILE A 315 -17.33 -2.74 -2.99
CA ILE A 315 -18.40 -1.85 -2.50
C ILE A 315 -19.12 -1.20 -3.68
N PHE A 316 -18.37 -0.63 -4.62
CA PHE A 316 -18.94 0.04 -5.78
C PHE A 316 -19.60 -0.90 -6.80
N ALA A 317 -19.34 -2.21 -6.73
CA ALA A 317 -20.00 -3.21 -7.57
C ALA A 317 -21.39 -3.63 -7.05
N GLY A 318 -21.63 -3.49 -5.74
CA GLY A 318 -22.87 -3.92 -5.08
C GLY A 318 -24.09 -3.11 -5.53
N ARG A 319 -25.22 -3.80 -5.78
CA ARG A 319 -26.51 -3.13 -6.09
C ARG A 319 -27.29 -2.84 -4.81
N ASN A 320 -27.12 -3.68 -3.79
CA ASN A 320 -27.71 -3.51 -2.47
C ASN A 320 -26.69 -2.88 -1.53
N ASN A 321 -26.32 -1.63 -1.83
CA ASN A 321 -25.27 -0.91 -1.11
C ASN A 321 -25.86 0.30 -0.36
N ILE A 322 -25.64 0.35 0.97
CA ILE A 322 -26.06 1.47 1.82
C ILE A 322 -25.56 2.83 1.32
N PHE A 323 -24.40 2.88 0.67
CA PHE A 323 -23.83 4.12 0.13
C PHE A 323 -24.61 4.67 -1.06
N LEU A 324 -25.33 3.84 -1.84
CA LEU A 324 -26.23 4.33 -2.89
C LEU A 324 -27.38 5.13 -2.26
N TRP A 325 -27.97 4.60 -1.17
CA TRP A 325 -28.99 5.31 -0.40
C TRP A 325 -28.41 6.51 0.37
N ALA A 326 -27.20 6.43 0.91
CA ALA A 326 -26.64 7.52 1.70
C ALA A 326 -26.24 8.73 0.83
N THR A 327 -25.70 8.49 -0.37
CA THR A 327 -25.25 9.55 -1.30
C THR A 327 -26.37 10.02 -2.24
N GLY A 328 -27.31 9.14 -2.60
CA GLY A 328 -28.31 9.41 -3.63
C GLY A 328 -27.77 9.38 -5.06
N TRP A 329 -26.56 8.85 -5.25
CA TRP A 329 -26.07 8.56 -6.59
C TRP A 329 -26.72 7.31 -7.16
N ASP A 330 -26.77 7.27 -8.49
CA ASP A 330 -27.25 6.11 -9.21
C ASP A 330 -26.19 5.00 -9.27
N PHE A 331 -26.66 3.77 -9.48
CA PHE A 331 -25.76 2.62 -9.64
C PHE A 331 -24.82 2.79 -10.85
N SER A 332 -25.21 3.55 -11.87
CA SER A 332 -24.33 3.85 -13.01
C SER A 332 -23.06 4.60 -12.59
N THR A 333 -23.19 5.58 -11.68
CA THR A 333 -22.04 6.32 -11.13
C THR A 333 -21.12 5.39 -10.33
N PHE A 334 -21.68 4.57 -9.45
CA PHE A 334 -20.92 3.59 -8.66
C PHE A 334 -20.22 2.57 -9.56
N ASN A 335 -20.92 2.01 -10.54
CA ASN A 335 -20.34 1.09 -11.51
C ASN A 335 -19.24 1.73 -12.37
N THR A 336 -19.32 3.05 -12.61
CA THR A 336 -18.24 3.81 -13.25
C THR A 336 -17.00 3.82 -12.36
N PHE A 337 -17.15 4.11 -11.06
CA PHE A 337 -16.03 4.06 -10.11
C PHE A 337 -15.45 2.65 -9.98
N HIS A 338 -16.30 1.63 -9.82
CA HIS A 338 -15.89 0.21 -9.80
C HIS A 338 -14.94 -0.13 -10.96
N ARG A 339 -15.32 0.26 -12.19
CA ARG A 339 -14.51 0.00 -13.38
C ARG A 339 -13.14 0.68 -13.32
N HIS A 340 -13.08 1.95 -12.93
CA HIS A 340 -11.83 2.70 -12.91
C HIS A 340 -10.91 2.28 -11.76
N ILE A 341 -11.47 1.97 -10.59
CA ILE A 341 -10.70 1.40 -9.47
C ILE A 341 -10.13 0.04 -9.88
N GLY A 342 -10.90 -0.81 -10.56
CA GLY A 342 -10.41 -2.09 -11.06
C GLY A 342 -9.29 -1.97 -12.06
N ILE A 343 -9.35 -1.00 -12.98
CA ILE A 343 -8.22 -0.73 -13.89
C ILE A 343 -6.97 -0.34 -13.10
N VAL A 344 -7.09 0.55 -12.12
CA VAL A 344 -5.96 0.98 -11.28
C VAL A 344 -5.38 -0.20 -10.49
N ALA A 345 -6.22 -1.00 -9.83
CA ALA A 345 -5.80 -2.17 -9.07
C ALA A 345 -5.08 -3.21 -9.96
N THR A 346 -5.62 -3.52 -11.13
CA THR A 346 -4.96 -4.44 -12.07
C THR A 346 -3.62 -3.89 -12.56
N VAL A 347 -3.52 -2.59 -12.88
CA VAL A 347 -2.25 -1.98 -13.29
C VAL A 347 -1.23 -2.05 -12.15
N GLN A 348 -1.64 -1.75 -10.91
CA GLN A 348 -0.79 -1.88 -9.73
C GLN A 348 -0.33 -3.33 -9.51
N ALA A 349 -1.22 -4.31 -9.69
CA ALA A 349 -0.86 -5.73 -9.60
C ALA A 349 0.16 -6.16 -10.67
N ILE A 350 0.02 -5.65 -11.90
CA ILE A 350 0.98 -5.92 -12.98
C ILE A 350 2.33 -5.27 -12.67
N VAL A 351 2.36 -4.03 -12.19
CA VAL A 351 3.60 -3.35 -11.80
C VAL A 351 4.28 -4.08 -10.65
N HIS A 352 3.52 -4.54 -9.66
CA HIS A 352 4.01 -5.40 -8.57
C HIS A 352 4.67 -6.67 -9.13
N ALA A 353 3.98 -7.41 -9.98
CA ALA A 353 4.52 -8.64 -10.57
C ALA A 353 5.79 -8.40 -11.40
N VAL A 354 5.84 -7.30 -12.16
CA VAL A 354 7.05 -6.91 -12.93
C VAL A 354 8.19 -6.52 -12.00
N ALA A 355 7.92 -5.74 -10.95
CA ALA A 355 8.94 -5.32 -10.00
C ALA A 355 9.56 -6.51 -9.25
N CYS A 356 8.74 -7.44 -8.73
CA CYS A 356 9.23 -8.68 -8.13
C CYS A 356 10.03 -9.51 -9.15
N THR A 357 9.54 -9.65 -10.38
CA THR A 357 10.27 -10.40 -11.42
C THR A 357 11.65 -9.80 -11.71
N VAL A 358 11.76 -8.47 -11.75
CA VAL A 358 13.03 -7.78 -12.01
C VAL A 358 14.00 -7.94 -10.85
N GLU A 359 13.51 -7.90 -9.61
CA GLU A 359 14.27 -8.14 -8.38
C GLU A 359 14.83 -9.58 -8.37
N GLU A 360 13.97 -10.60 -8.47
CA GLU A 360 14.40 -12.00 -8.38
C GLU A 360 15.26 -12.47 -9.56
N LEU A 361 15.12 -11.85 -10.73
CA LEU A 361 16.01 -12.10 -11.86
C LEU A 361 17.43 -11.55 -11.61
N ALA A 362 17.56 -10.48 -10.84
CA ALA A 362 18.85 -9.91 -10.48
C ALA A 362 19.57 -10.79 -9.45
N ASP A 363 18.82 -11.41 -8.54
CA ASP A 363 19.36 -12.26 -7.47
C ASP A 363 19.49 -13.75 -7.87
N LEU A 364 19.14 -14.09 -9.12
CA LEU A 364 19.19 -15.45 -9.71
C LEU A 364 18.25 -16.47 -9.04
N GLU A 365 17.35 -16.04 -8.16
CA GLU A 365 16.38 -16.88 -7.43
C GLU A 365 15.07 -17.10 -8.21
N TYR A 366 14.83 -16.32 -9.26
CA TYR A 366 13.59 -16.34 -10.06
C TYR A 366 13.04 -17.73 -10.42
N TRP A 367 13.90 -18.68 -10.81
CA TRP A 367 13.45 -20.03 -11.20
C TRP A 367 13.07 -20.90 -10.02
N ASP A 368 13.67 -20.67 -8.85
CA ASP A 368 13.35 -21.38 -7.62
C ASP A 368 12.04 -20.87 -7.03
N ASP A 369 11.74 -19.57 -7.13
CA ASP A 369 10.48 -18.98 -6.67
C ASP A 369 9.25 -19.59 -7.33
N TRP A 370 9.34 -20.05 -8.58
CA TRP A 370 8.23 -20.73 -9.25
C TRP A 370 7.76 -22.02 -8.56
N LYS A 371 8.57 -22.58 -7.65
CA LYS A 371 8.18 -23.71 -6.80
C LYS A 371 7.31 -23.26 -5.63
N GLU A 372 7.36 -21.99 -5.25
CA GLU A 372 6.67 -21.44 -4.10
C GLU A 372 5.22 -21.07 -4.43
N GLN A 373 4.32 -21.42 -3.50
CA GLN A 373 2.89 -21.22 -3.69
C GLN A 373 2.50 -19.76 -3.88
N TYR A 374 3.15 -18.85 -3.15
CA TYR A 374 2.81 -17.44 -3.26
C TYR A 374 3.15 -16.89 -4.65
N TRP A 375 4.25 -17.34 -5.26
CA TRP A 375 4.76 -16.78 -6.49
C TRP A 375 3.88 -17.11 -7.69
N TYR A 376 3.62 -18.40 -7.93
CA TYR A 376 2.82 -18.80 -9.09
C TYR A 376 1.36 -18.37 -8.96
N MET A 377 0.81 -18.33 -7.74
CA MET A 377 -0.52 -17.76 -7.50
C MET A 377 -0.51 -16.28 -7.88
N GLY A 378 0.41 -15.48 -7.33
CA GLY A 378 0.54 -14.06 -7.65
C GLY A 378 0.65 -13.75 -9.14
N ALA A 379 1.42 -14.57 -9.88
CA ALA A 379 1.54 -14.48 -11.33
C ALA A 379 0.20 -14.81 -12.04
N VAL A 380 -0.48 -15.88 -11.63
CA VAL A 380 -1.80 -16.26 -12.17
C VAL A 380 -2.84 -15.18 -11.88
N GLU A 381 -2.87 -14.61 -10.67
CA GLU A 381 -3.85 -13.56 -10.34
C GLU A 381 -3.60 -12.30 -11.17
N SER A 382 -2.39 -11.73 -11.08
CA SER A 382 -2.06 -10.44 -11.69
C SER A 382 -2.03 -10.47 -13.21
N LEU A 383 -1.35 -11.46 -13.81
CA LEU A 383 -1.11 -11.50 -15.25
C LEU A 383 -2.22 -12.21 -16.02
N ILE A 384 -2.92 -13.17 -15.40
CA ILE A 384 -3.97 -13.94 -16.07
C ILE A 384 -5.34 -13.44 -15.63
N THR A 385 -5.77 -13.68 -14.40
CA THR A 385 -7.18 -13.48 -14.03
C THR A 385 -7.59 -12.00 -14.05
N MET A 386 -6.84 -11.11 -13.40
CA MET A 386 -7.15 -9.67 -13.35
C MET A 386 -7.04 -9.02 -14.74
N SER A 387 -6.08 -9.44 -15.56
CA SER A 387 -5.92 -8.97 -16.93
C SER A 387 -7.05 -9.44 -17.84
N LEU A 388 -7.43 -10.72 -17.76
CA LEU A 388 -8.56 -11.28 -18.51
C LEU A 388 -9.88 -10.65 -18.09
N ILE A 389 -10.07 -10.34 -16.79
CA ILE A 389 -11.24 -9.58 -16.31
C ILE A 389 -11.35 -8.27 -17.08
N LEU A 390 -10.26 -7.51 -17.24
CA LEU A 390 -10.30 -6.24 -17.99
C LEU A 390 -10.64 -6.44 -19.47
N VAL A 391 -10.03 -7.44 -20.12
CA VAL A 391 -10.25 -7.74 -21.54
C VAL A 391 -11.70 -8.17 -21.79
N PHE A 392 -12.22 -9.11 -21.00
CA PHE A 392 -13.60 -9.60 -21.12
C PHE A 392 -14.62 -8.58 -20.61
N SER A 393 -14.22 -7.61 -19.79
CA SER A 393 -15.08 -6.48 -19.41
C SER A 393 -15.15 -5.37 -20.47
N SER A 394 -14.60 -5.59 -21.67
CA SER A 394 -14.67 -4.63 -22.76
C SER A 394 -16.12 -4.25 -23.12
N PRO A 395 -16.37 -3.00 -23.56
CA PRO A 395 -17.70 -2.59 -24.00
C PRO A 395 -18.26 -3.47 -25.11
N PHE A 396 -17.39 -3.96 -26.01
CA PHE A 396 -17.79 -4.81 -27.12
C PHE A 396 -18.45 -6.11 -26.64
N LEU A 397 -17.79 -6.86 -25.76
CA LEU A 397 -18.34 -8.12 -25.25
C LEU A 397 -19.61 -7.88 -24.43
N ARG A 398 -19.61 -6.85 -23.58
CA ARG A 398 -20.75 -6.47 -22.75
C ARG A 398 -22.00 -6.12 -23.57
N GLN A 399 -21.84 -5.43 -24.69
CA GLN A 399 -22.96 -5.04 -25.56
C GLN A 399 -23.49 -6.23 -26.37
N ARG A 400 -22.63 -7.17 -26.77
CA ARG A 400 -23.01 -8.30 -27.62
C ARG A 400 -23.50 -9.52 -26.84
N SER A 401 -22.96 -9.77 -25.66
CA SER A 401 -23.25 -10.95 -24.85
C SER A 401 -23.10 -10.64 -23.36
N TYR A 402 -24.06 -9.88 -22.81
CA TYR A 402 -24.04 -9.44 -21.42
C TYR A 402 -23.98 -10.60 -20.41
N GLU A 403 -24.77 -11.66 -20.61
CA GLU A 403 -24.79 -12.82 -19.72
C GLU A 403 -23.44 -13.55 -19.68
N LEU A 404 -22.81 -13.72 -20.85
CA LEU A 404 -21.48 -14.32 -20.94
C LEU A 404 -20.44 -13.47 -20.20
N PHE A 405 -20.45 -12.15 -20.43
CA PHE A 405 -19.62 -11.22 -19.68
C PHE A 405 -19.80 -11.38 -18.17
N LEU A 406 -21.07 -11.41 -17.70
CA LEU A 406 -21.38 -11.45 -16.27
C LEU A 406 -20.87 -12.75 -15.62
N VAL A 407 -21.13 -13.90 -16.24
CA VAL A 407 -20.68 -15.21 -15.74
C VAL A 407 -19.17 -15.29 -15.71
N LEU A 408 -18.49 -14.92 -16.81
CA LEU A 408 -17.03 -14.92 -16.88
C LEU A 408 -16.41 -13.97 -15.85
N HIS A 409 -16.96 -12.77 -15.70
CA HIS A 409 -16.45 -11.78 -14.76
C HIS A 409 -16.57 -12.28 -13.31
N ILE A 410 -17.72 -12.85 -12.92
CA ILE A 410 -17.90 -13.39 -11.56
C ILE A 410 -16.99 -14.59 -11.31
N ALA A 411 -16.87 -15.51 -12.27
CA ALA A 411 -16.01 -16.69 -12.16
C ALA A 411 -14.54 -16.29 -12.00
N LEU A 412 -14.05 -15.37 -12.84
CA LEU A 412 -12.68 -14.88 -12.74
C LEU A 412 -12.47 -14.10 -11.43
N ALA A 413 -13.42 -13.27 -11.00
CA ALA A 413 -13.34 -12.53 -9.75
C ALA A 413 -13.26 -13.47 -8.51
N LEU A 414 -13.95 -14.61 -8.54
CA LEU A 414 -13.81 -15.67 -7.52
C LEU A 414 -12.42 -16.28 -7.49
N VAL A 415 -11.92 -16.66 -8.67
CA VAL A 415 -10.59 -17.26 -8.79
C VAL A 415 -9.53 -16.26 -8.32
N THR A 416 -9.63 -14.98 -8.72
CA THR A 416 -8.75 -13.91 -8.21
C THR A 416 -8.85 -13.82 -6.69
N LEU A 417 -10.04 -13.73 -6.11
CA LEU A 417 -10.19 -13.58 -4.66
C LEU A 417 -9.59 -14.75 -3.87
N ILE A 418 -9.86 -15.99 -4.29
CA ILE A 418 -9.32 -17.20 -3.65
C ILE A 418 -7.80 -17.26 -3.83
N GLY A 419 -7.33 -16.96 -5.05
CA GLY A 419 -5.91 -16.90 -5.37
C GLY A 419 -5.14 -15.92 -4.48
N LEU A 420 -5.68 -14.71 -4.27
CA LEU A 420 -5.07 -13.69 -3.41
C LEU A 420 -4.89 -14.15 -1.94
N PHE A 421 -5.81 -14.95 -1.39
CA PHE A 421 -5.62 -15.56 -0.06
C PHE A 421 -4.43 -16.51 -0.04
N PHE A 422 -4.21 -17.27 -1.12
CA PHE A 422 -3.06 -18.17 -1.21
C PHE A 422 -1.76 -17.43 -1.51
N HIS A 423 -1.80 -16.40 -2.35
CA HIS A 423 -0.65 -15.55 -2.66
C HIS A 423 -0.10 -14.87 -1.41
N THR A 424 -0.95 -14.35 -0.52
CA THR A 424 -0.48 -13.65 0.70
C THR A 424 -0.39 -14.54 1.94
N LYS A 425 -0.57 -15.85 1.79
CA LYS A 425 -0.50 -16.80 2.92
C LYS A 425 0.86 -16.79 3.63
N ILE A 426 1.93 -16.49 2.90
CA ILE A 426 3.30 -16.37 3.44
C ILE A 426 3.43 -15.29 4.53
N PHE A 427 2.55 -14.30 4.53
CA PHE A 427 2.54 -13.21 5.53
C PHE A 427 1.68 -13.52 6.76
N ASN A 428 1.34 -14.80 7.01
CA ASN A 428 0.65 -15.25 8.21
C ASN A 428 -0.63 -14.45 8.55
N GLY A 429 -1.41 -14.10 7.53
CA GLY A 429 -2.69 -13.41 7.67
C GLY A 429 -2.63 -11.88 7.68
N GLU A 430 -1.45 -11.26 7.52
CA GLU A 430 -1.31 -9.80 7.53
C GLU A 430 -2.19 -9.08 6.48
N PHE A 431 -2.40 -9.71 5.31
CA PHE A 431 -3.21 -9.16 4.22
C PHE A 431 -4.68 -9.60 4.23
N GLU A 432 -5.06 -10.54 5.10
CA GLU A 432 -6.45 -11.00 5.23
C GLU A 432 -7.46 -9.89 5.57
N PRO A 433 -7.13 -8.86 6.38
CA PRO A 433 -8.01 -7.71 6.62
C PRO A 433 -8.41 -6.94 5.35
N TYR A 434 -7.65 -7.04 4.26
CA TYR A 434 -8.06 -6.49 2.95
C TYR A 434 -9.06 -7.40 2.23
N LEU A 435 -9.02 -8.71 2.44
CA LEU A 435 -9.81 -9.68 1.68
C LEU A 435 -11.13 -10.04 2.36
N TYR A 436 -11.17 -10.16 3.69
CA TYR A 436 -12.40 -10.49 4.42
C TYR A 436 -13.55 -9.49 4.21
N PRO A 437 -13.33 -8.17 4.14
CA PRO A 437 -14.40 -7.23 3.80
C PRO A 437 -15.05 -7.53 2.46
N ILE A 438 -14.27 -7.97 1.46
CA ILE A 438 -14.77 -8.34 0.13
C ILE A 438 -15.76 -9.49 0.24
N VAL A 439 -15.38 -10.54 0.97
CA VAL A 439 -16.23 -11.71 1.23
C VAL A 439 -17.52 -11.27 1.92
N ALA A 440 -17.42 -10.47 2.98
CA ALA A 440 -18.57 -9.99 3.74
C ALA A 440 -19.53 -9.15 2.87
N ILE A 441 -19.01 -8.16 2.14
CA ILE A 441 -19.79 -7.30 1.24
C ILE A 441 -20.50 -8.14 0.18
N TRP A 442 -19.80 -9.11 -0.39
CA TRP A 442 -20.35 -9.88 -1.49
C TRP A 442 -21.40 -10.89 -1.03
N CYS A 443 -21.16 -11.60 0.07
CA CYS A 443 -22.15 -12.47 0.69
C CYS A 443 -23.40 -11.67 1.09
N PHE A 444 -23.24 -10.49 1.68
CA PHE A 444 -24.35 -9.61 2.06
C PHE A 444 -25.17 -9.16 0.84
N ASP A 445 -24.54 -8.68 -0.24
CA ASP A 445 -25.25 -8.27 -1.46
C ASP A 445 -26.05 -9.43 -2.07
N ARG A 446 -25.55 -10.67 -1.98
CA ARG A 446 -26.24 -11.87 -2.47
C ARG A 446 -27.39 -12.32 -1.58
N LEU A 447 -27.20 -12.30 -0.25
CA LEU A 447 -28.26 -12.63 0.71
C LEU A 447 -29.45 -11.67 0.56
N LEU A 448 -29.20 -10.36 0.44
CA LEU A 448 -30.24 -9.36 0.20
C LEU A 448 -30.96 -9.48 -1.15
N ARG A 449 -30.48 -10.30 -2.08
CA ARG A 449 -31.22 -10.59 -3.34
C ARG A 449 -32.10 -11.83 -3.22
N LEU A 450 -31.83 -12.69 -2.24
CA LEU A 450 -32.58 -13.90 -1.98
C LEU A 450 -33.74 -13.65 -1.01
N LEU A 451 -33.56 -12.72 -0.08
CA LEU A 451 -34.60 -12.13 0.77
C LEU A 451 -35.43 -11.13 -0.04
#